data_AF-A0A7D3XRK1-F1
#
_entry.id   AF-A0A7D3XRK1-F1
#
_cell.length_a   1.000
_cell.length_b   1.000
_cell.length_c   1.000
_cell.angle_alpha   90.00
_cell.angle_beta   90.00
_cell.angle_gamma   90.00
#
_symmetry.space_group_name_H-M   'P 1'
#
loop_
_entity.id
_entity.type
_entity.pdbx_description
1 polymer ?
#
loop_
_entity_poly.entity_id
_entity_poly.type
_entity_poly.pdbx_seq_one_letter_code
_entity_poly.pdbx_strand_id
1 'polypeptide(L)'
;MLQKVMYRAPEGLLLAALTGLGYFSAYLSDIAYKKHFQIPSMYVEVHINSIILSVCIIIITLFMAYLSTVVEGLRRYGKFLFSFFIPGAIAVIVGMKLEFNIHWADWWQYLVLYLVHSGLLYCFFHYANRKNRLSMTISVSLLIFLIISVAIWCGHIIAKNQSHFLVSKTPSPVIVVDTYKDTLVIAPVNMKTGTVTPKYQFVHLESDLNEKMHFELKKVGPLTIRE
;
A
#
# COMPACT_ATOMS: atom_id res chain seq x y z
N MET A 1 26.42 -12.90 -14.76
CA MET A 1 26.59 -13.00 -13.29
C MET A 1 25.27 -13.22 -12.58
N LEU A 2 24.16 -12.57 -12.96
CA LEU A 2 22.82 -12.97 -12.52
C LEU A 2 22.52 -14.44 -12.84
N GLN A 3 22.93 -14.95 -14.01
CA GLN A 3 22.95 -16.39 -14.29
C GLN A 3 23.82 -17.19 -13.30
N LYS A 4 25.01 -16.72 -12.90
CA LYS A 4 25.86 -17.42 -11.90
C LYS A 4 25.31 -17.36 -10.47
N VAL A 5 24.59 -16.29 -10.12
CA VAL A 5 23.93 -16.13 -8.84
C VAL A 5 22.63 -16.93 -8.81
N MET A 6 21.81 -16.90 -9.87
CA MET A 6 20.66 -17.80 -10.02
C MET A 6 21.06 -19.27 -10.06
N TYR A 7 22.21 -19.60 -10.65
CA TYR A 7 22.73 -20.97 -10.68
C TYR A 7 23.30 -21.42 -9.32
N ARG A 8 23.52 -20.49 -8.38
CA ARG A 8 24.06 -20.77 -7.04
C ARG A 8 23.06 -20.56 -5.91
N ALA A 9 22.12 -19.65 -6.09
CA ALA A 9 21.02 -19.43 -5.17
C ALA A 9 19.97 -20.50 -5.47
N PRO A 10 19.64 -21.38 -4.52
CA PRO A 10 18.54 -22.31 -4.72
C PRO A 10 17.28 -21.51 -5.04
N GLU A 11 16.49 -21.95 -6.01
CA GLU A 11 15.26 -21.27 -6.45
C GLU A 11 14.34 -20.93 -5.28
N GLY A 12 14.33 -21.78 -4.24
CA GLY A 12 13.63 -21.56 -2.98
C GLY A 12 14.05 -20.30 -2.22
N LEU A 13 15.32 -19.88 -2.28
CA LEU A 13 15.77 -18.63 -1.64
C LEU A 13 15.20 -17.41 -2.35
N LEU A 14 15.13 -17.44 -3.69
CA LEU A 14 14.54 -16.34 -4.46
C LEU A 14 13.04 -16.24 -4.19
N LEU A 15 12.34 -17.37 -4.15
CA LEU A 15 10.93 -17.42 -3.78
C LEU A 15 10.70 -16.91 -2.36
N ALA A 16 11.51 -17.35 -1.39
CA ALA A 16 11.42 -16.88 -0.01
C ALA A 16 11.68 -15.37 0.12
N ALA A 17 12.66 -14.83 -0.61
CA ALA A 17 12.95 -13.40 -0.63
C ALA A 17 11.81 -12.57 -1.23
N LEU A 18 11.21 -13.02 -2.34
CA LEU A 18 10.05 -12.35 -2.95
C LEU A 18 8.85 -12.34 -2.01
N THR A 19 8.55 -13.49 -1.39
CA THR A 19 7.47 -13.59 -0.39
C THR A 19 7.75 -12.69 0.80
N GLY A 20 8.96 -12.70 1.34
CA GLY A 20 9.38 -11.82 2.45
C GLY A 20 9.24 -10.34 2.11
N LEU A 21 9.61 -9.91 0.90
CA LEU A 21 9.40 -8.54 0.42
C LEU A 21 7.91 -8.19 0.28
N GLY A 22 7.09 -9.13 -0.18
CA GLY A 22 5.63 -8.96 -0.24
C GLY A 22 5.01 -8.76 1.13
N TYR A 23 5.38 -9.59 2.11
CA TYR A 23 4.96 -9.43 3.51
C TYR A 23 5.42 -8.09 4.08
N PHE A 24 6.68 -7.73 3.87
CA PHE A 24 7.23 -6.47 4.35
C PHE A 24 6.51 -5.25 3.75
N SER A 25 6.23 -5.28 2.44
CA SER A 25 5.47 -4.24 1.74
C SER A 25 4.03 -4.11 2.28
N ALA A 26 3.32 -5.23 2.42
CA ALA A 26 1.96 -5.24 2.98
C ALA A 26 1.94 -4.73 4.43
N TYR A 27 2.91 -5.13 5.25
CA TYR A 27 3.11 -4.66 6.62
C TYR A 27 3.32 -3.14 6.70
N LEU A 28 4.20 -2.59 5.85
CA LEU A 28 4.44 -1.13 5.81
C LEU A 28 3.21 -0.35 5.38
N SER A 29 2.42 -0.87 4.44
CA SER A 29 1.16 -0.28 4.04
C SER A 29 0.16 -0.26 5.21
N ASP A 30 0.06 -1.35 5.97
CA ASP A 30 -0.86 -1.43 7.10
C ASP A 30 -0.42 -0.53 8.27
N ILE A 31 0.88 -0.45 8.55
CA ILE A 31 1.45 0.54 9.48
C ILE A 31 1.04 1.96 9.07
N ALA A 32 1.22 2.31 7.80
CA ALA A 32 0.94 3.67 7.34
C ALA A 32 -0.56 4.01 7.45
N TYR A 33 -1.43 3.02 7.18
CA TYR A 33 -2.87 3.13 7.41
C TYR A 33 -3.19 3.37 8.89
N LYS A 34 -2.67 2.53 9.79
CA LYS A 34 -2.91 2.64 11.24
C LYS A 34 -2.31 3.90 11.85
N LYS A 35 -1.13 4.32 11.37
CA LYS A 35 -0.49 5.57 11.78
C LYS A 35 -1.34 6.78 11.42
N HIS A 36 -2.05 6.76 10.28
CA HIS A 36 -3.00 7.81 9.95
C HIS A 36 -4.01 7.91 11.09
N PHE A 37 -4.67 6.81 11.45
CA PHE A 37 -5.60 6.74 12.58
C PHE A 37 -4.95 6.76 13.97
N GLN A 38 -3.66 7.03 14.15
CA GLN A 38 -3.01 6.97 15.48
C GLN A 38 -3.25 5.64 16.25
N ILE A 39 -3.51 4.54 15.54
CA ILE A 39 -3.63 3.21 16.13
C ILE A 39 -2.21 2.68 16.41
N PRO A 40 -1.92 2.16 17.62
CA PRO A 40 -0.60 1.63 17.94
C PRO A 40 -0.16 0.53 16.96
N SER A 41 1.12 0.53 16.58
CA SER A 41 1.67 -0.41 15.58
C SER A 41 1.63 -1.88 16.01
N MET A 42 1.39 -2.16 17.29
CA MET A 42 1.21 -3.52 17.80
C MET A 42 -0.07 -4.21 17.30
N TYR A 43 -1.02 -3.45 16.73
CA TYR A 43 -2.28 -3.98 16.18
C TYR A 43 -2.23 -4.27 14.68
N VAL A 44 -1.07 -4.11 14.04
CA VAL A 44 -0.89 -4.36 12.60
C VAL A 44 -1.28 -5.79 12.24
N GLU A 45 -2.17 -5.93 11.25
CA GLU A 45 -2.65 -7.20 10.77
C GLU A 45 -2.46 -7.27 9.25
N VAL A 46 -1.60 -8.19 8.82
CA VAL A 46 -1.23 -8.29 7.40
C VAL A 46 -2.19 -9.24 6.70
N HIS A 47 -3.14 -8.68 5.95
CA HIS A 47 -4.08 -9.48 5.16
C HIS A 47 -3.39 -10.19 3.97
N ILE A 48 -3.79 -11.44 3.73
CA ILE A 48 -3.30 -12.28 2.62
C ILE A 48 -3.47 -11.59 1.26
N ASN A 49 -4.61 -10.92 1.04
CA ASN A 49 -4.89 -10.20 -0.21
C ASN A 49 -3.86 -9.09 -0.48
N SER A 50 -3.43 -8.37 0.56
CA SER A 50 -2.42 -7.32 0.46
C SER A 50 -1.04 -7.89 0.14
N ILE A 51 -0.70 -9.05 0.69
CA ILE A 51 0.56 -9.76 0.42
C ILE A 51 0.58 -10.23 -1.03
N ILE A 52 -0.49 -10.90 -1.49
CA ILE A 52 -0.60 -11.41 -2.87
C ILE A 52 -0.45 -10.26 -3.86
N LEU A 53 -1.18 -9.16 -3.66
CA LEU A 53 -1.09 -7.99 -4.54
C LEU A 53 0.34 -7.42 -4.59
N SER A 54 0.99 -7.31 -3.43
CA SER A 54 2.37 -6.80 -3.32
C SER A 54 3.36 -7.71 -4.05
N VAL A 55 3.27 -9.04 -3.85
CA VAL A 55 4.12 -10.02 -4.53
C VAL A 55 3.90 -9.96 -6.05
N CYS A 56 2.64 -9.88 -6.52
CA CYS A 56 2.33 -9.76 -7.94
C CYS A 56 2.97 -8.51 -8.57
N ILE A 57 2.86 -7.35 -7.92
CA ILE A 57 3.47 -6.10 -8.42
C ILE A 57 5.01 -6.23 -8.49
N ILE A 58 5.64 -6.83 -7.47
CA ILE A 58 7.10 -7.04 -7.45
C ILE A 58 7.52 -7.99 -8.59
N ILE A 59 6.83 -9.13 -8.77
CA ILE A 59 7.12 -10.10 -9.83
C ILE A 59 6.95 -9.46 -11.21
N ILE A 60 5.84 -8.75 -11.45
CA ILE A 60 5.60 -8.06 -12.72
C ILE A 60 6.70 -7.03 -12.99
N THR A 61 7.09 -6.24 -11.99
CA THR A 61 8.15 -5.23 -12.14
C THR A 61 9.50 -5.87 -12.49
N LEU A 62 9.87 -6.95 -11.80
CA LEU A 62 11.10 -7.70 -12.09
C LEU A 62 11.06 -8.37 -13.46
N PHE A 63 9.91 -8.92 -13.86
CA PHE A 63 9.70 -9.51 -15.17
C PHE A 63 9.85 -8.47 -16.28
N MET A 64 9.26 -7.27 -16.12
CA MET A 64 9.42 -6.16 -17.07
C MET A 64 10.88 -5.67 -17.12
N ALA A 65 11.59 -5.67 -15.99
CA ALA A 65 13.02 -5.36 -15.95
C ALA A 65 13.84 -6.40 -16.72
N TYR A 66 13.53 -7.68 -16.54
CA TYR A 66 14.16 -8.76 -17.30
C TYR A 66 13.89 -8.62 -18.81
N LEU A 67 12.64 -8.45 -19.23
CA LEU A 67 12.27 -8.24 -20.64
C LEU A 67 12.98 -7.04 -21.25
N SER A 68 13.13 -5.95 -20.48
CA SER A 68 13.87 -4.75 -20.91
C SER A 68 15.36 -5.03 -21.16
N THR A 69 15.94 -6.02 -20.49
CA THR A 69 17.35 -6.39 -20.70
C THR A 69 17.56 -7.36 -21.87
N VAL A 70 16.56 -8.20 -22.17
CA VAL A 70 16.65 -9.27 -23.16
C VAL A 70 16.19 -8.83 -24.55
N VAL A 71 15.06 -8.12 -24.63
CA VAL A 71 14.45 -7.74 -25.92
C VAL A 71 15.00 -6.39 -26.36
N GLU A 72 15.69 -6.34 -27.50
CA GLU A 72 16.40 -5.13 -27.95
C GLU A 72 15.49 -3.91 -28.14
N GLY A 73 14.28 -4.10 -28.66
CA GLY A 73 13.29 -3.02 -28.79
C GLY A 73 12.88 -2.45 -27.43
N LEU A 74 12.60 -3.33 -26.45
CA LEU A 74 12.26 -2.92 -25.08
C LEU A 74 13.48 -2.34 -24.34
N ARG A 75 14.71 -2.71 -24.69
CA ARG A 75 15.90 -2.10 -24.09
C ARG A 75 16.00 -0.60 -24.35
N ARG A 76 15.58 -0.14 -25.55
CA ARG A 76 15.62 1.28 -25.91
C ARG A 76 14.42 2.05 -25.35
N TYR A 77 13.21 1.52 -25.51
CA TYR A 77 11.96 2.25 -25.18
C TYR A 77 11.31 1.80 -23.87
N GLY A 78 11.52 0.55 -23.45
CA GLY A 78 10.89 -0.05 -22.27
C GLY A 78 11.18 0.70 -20.98
N LYS A 79 12.39 1.27 -20.83
CA LYS A 79 12.73 2.10 -19.66
C LYS A 79 11.82 3.32 -19.50
N PHE A 80 11.33 3.93 -20.58
CA PHE A 80 10.39 5.05 -20.49
C PHE A 80 8.96 4.52 -20.31
N LEU A 81 8.61 3.52 -21.11
CA LEU A 81 7.29 2.91 -21.13
C LEU A 81 6.90 2.33 -19.77
N PHE A 82 7.70 1.41 -19.23
CA PHE A 82 7.39 0.74 -17.96
C PHE A 82 7.47 1.67 -16.76
N SER A 83 8.35 2.67 -16.79
CA SER A 83 8.44 3.65 -15.71
C SER A 83 7.21 4.55 -15.60
N PHE A 84 6.47 4.75 -16.70
CA PHE A 84 5.22 5.49 -16.70
C PHE A 84 4.01 4.57 -16.39
N PHE A 85 3.98 3.39 -17.02
CA PHE A 85 2.83 2.48 -16.90
C PHE A 85 2.75 1.77 -15.55
N ILE A 86 3.87 1.40 -14.91
CA ILE A 86 3.83 0.70 -13.61
C ILE A 86 3.22 1.60 -12.52
N PRO A 87 3.68 2.84 -12.30
CA PRO A 87 3.02 3.76 -11.37
C PRO A 87 1.58 4.06 -11.77
N GLY A 88 1.28 4.09 -13.07
CA GLY A 88 -0.07 4.31 -13.58
C GLY A 88 -1.02 3.18 -13.18
N ALA A 89 -0.58 1.93 -13.34
CA ALA A 89 -1.34 0.76 -12.92
C ALA A 89 -1.55 0.75 -11.40
N ILE A 90 -0.52 1.08 -10.61
CA ILE A 90 -0.65 1.19 -9.14
C ILE A 90 -1.65 2.30 -8.79
N ALA A 91 -1.57 3.47 -9.42
CA ALA A 91 -2.51 4.57 -9.20
C ALA A 91 -3.95 4.18 -9.54
N VAL A 92 -4.16 3.41 -10.61
CA VAL A 92 -5.49 2.87 -10.97
C VAL A 92 -5.98 1.88 -9.91
N ILE A 93 -5.15 0.95 -9.43
CA ILE A 93 -5.52 -0.01 -8.38
C ILE A 93 -5.91 0.71 -7.09
N VAL A 94 -5.12 1.71 -6.68
CA VAL A 94 -5.42 2.56 -5.52
C VAL A 94 -6.71 3.36 -5.75
N GLY A 95 -6.89 3.91 -6.94
CA GLY A 95 -8.10 4.62 -7.35
C GLY A 95 -9.34 3.74 -7.27
N MET A 96 -9.28 2.49 -7.77
CA MET A 96 -10.37 1.52 -7.66
C MET A 96 -10.71 1.21 -6.20
N LYS A 97 -9.71 1.04 -5.32
CA LYS A 97 -9.93 0.82 -3.89
C LYS A 97 -10.59 2.02 -3.19
N LEU A 98 -10.43 3.21 -3.75
CA LEU A 98 -11.02 4.46 -3.28
C LEU A 98 -12.30 4.85 -4.03
N GLU A 99 -12.83 3.98 -4.89
CA GLU A 99 -13.98 4.29 -5.76
C GLU A 99 -13.77 5.56 -6.61
N PHE A 100 -12.51 5.91 -6.87
CA PHE A 100 -12.07 7.15 -7.53
C PHE A 100 -12.58 8.44 -6.86
N ASN A 101 -13.05 8.38 -5.61
CA ASN A 101 -13.49 9.52 -4.84
C ASN A 101 -12.30 10.24 -4.18
N ILE A 102 -11.38 10.72 -5.01
CA ILE A 102 -10.17 11.43 -4.59
C ILE A 102 -10.51 12.89 -4.33
N HIS A 103 -10.13 13.43 -3.17
CA HIS A 103 -10.37 14.83 -2.89
C HIS A 103 -9.56 15.72 -3.84
N TRP A 104 -10.25 16.57 -4.60
CA TRP A 104 -9.62 17.45 -5.58
C TRP A 104 -8.60 18.43 -4.97
N ALA A 105 -8.55 18.64 -3.66
CA ALA A 105 -7.51 19.47 -3.04
C ALA A 105 -6.12 18.80 -3.07
N ASP A 106 -6.07 17.47 -3.05
CA ASP A 106 -4.83 16.69 -2.92
C ASP A 106 -4.27 16.20 -4.27
N TRP A 107 -4.95 16.50 -5.39
CA TRP A 107 -4.58 16.01 -6.72
C TRP A 107 -3.12 16.28 -7.09
N TRP A 108 -2.61 17.46 -6.72
CA TRP A 108 -1.23 17.87 -6.98
C TRP A 108 -0.22 16.97 -6.26
N GLN A 109 -0.52 16.57 -5.02
CA GLN A 109 0.34 15.65 -4.26
C GLN A 109 0.42 14.30 -4.96
N TYR A 110 -0.70 13.79 -5.50
CA TYR A 110 -0.72 12.53 -6.25
C TYR A 110 0.03 12.63 -7.57
N LEU A 111 -0.08 13.77 -8.27
CA LEU A 111 0.69 14.00 -9.50
C LEU A 111 2.19 14.05 -9.22
N VAL A 112 2.61 14.80 -8.20
CA VAL A 112 4.04 14.86 -7.80
C VAL A 112 4.53 13.48 -7.41
N LEU A 113 3.76 12.74 -6.61
CA LEU A 113 4.09 11.38 -6.20
C LEU A 113 4.26 10.45 -7.40
N TYR A 114 3.34 10.53 -8.36
CA TYR A 114 3.38 9.77 -9.61
C TYR A 114 4.65 10.07 -10.43
N LEU A 115 4.98 11.36 -10.60
CA LEU A 115 6.17 11.79 -11.35
C LEU A 115 7.46 11.35 -10.65
N VAL A 116 7.52 11.46 -9.31
CA VAL A 116 8.68 11.00 -8.51
C VAL A 116 8.88 9.50 -8.67
N HIS A 117 7.82 8.69 -8.53
CA HIS A 117 7.91 7.24 -8.69
C HIS A 117 8.28 6.85 -10.12
N SER A 118 7.75 7.55 -11.12
CA SER A 118 8.10 7.35 -12.53
C SER A 118 9.58 7.66 -12.78
N GLY A 119 10.11 8.75 -12.21
CA GLY A 119 11.52 9.10 -12.30
C GLY A 119 12.44 8.08 -11.62
N LEU A 120 12.06 7.61 -10.43
CA LEU A 120 12.80 6.58 -9.69
C LEU A 120 12.80 5.23 -10.41
N LEU A 121 11.66 4.82 -10.99
CA LEU A 121 11.60 3.63 -11.82
C LEU A 121 12.44 3.78 -13.09
N TYR A 122 12.43 4.96 -13.71
CA TYR A 122 13.29 5.22 -14.87
C TYR A 122 14.77 5.02 -14.51
N CYS A 123 15.20 5.56 -13.38
CA CYS A 123 16.54 5.33 -12.84
C CYS A 123 16.80 3.83 -12.60
N PHE A 124 15.86 3.11 -11.98
CA PHE A 124 15.94 1.67 -11.77
C PHE A 124 16.18 0.92 -13.10
N PHE A 125 15.33 1.11 -14.11
CA PHE A 125 15.50 0.46 -15.42
C PHE A 125 16.79 0.90 -16.14
N HIS A 126 17.19 2.17 -16.00
CA HIS A 126 18.44 2.67 -16.57
C HIS A 126 19.65 1.94 -15.98
N TYR A 127 19.72 1.79 -14.66
CA TYR A 127 20.82 1.13 -13.98
C TYR A 127 20.79 -0.39 -14.14
N ALA A 128 19.61 -1.01 -14.15
CA ALA A 128 19.45 -2.44 -14.42
C ALA A 128 20.06 -2.85 -15.78
N ASN A 129 19.97 -1.97 -16.78
CA ASN A 129 20.49 -2.23 -18.13
C ASN A 129 22.02 -2.12 -18.26
N ARG A 130 22.74 -1.47 -17.33
CA ARG A 130 24.19 -1.17 -17.50
C ARG A 130 25.14 -2.35 -17.28
N LYS A 131 24.66 -3.55 -16.91
CA LYS A 131 25.44 -4.80 -16.67
C LYS A 131 26.64 -4.71 -15.70
N ASN A 132 27.00 -3.52 -15.19
CA ASN A 132 28.08 -3.29 -14.25
C ASN A 132 27.63 -3.57 -12.81
N ARG A 133 28.56 -4.06 -11.95
CA ARG A 133 28.25 -4.43 -10.55
C ARG A 133 27.66 -3.27 -9.74
N LEU A 134 28.30 -2.09 -9.83
CA LEU A 134 27.83 -0.90 -9.12
C LEU A 134 26.39 -0.53 -9.54
N SER A 135 26.10 -0.56 -10.84
CA SER A 135 24.77 -0.25 -11.35
C SER A 135 23.72 -1.28 -10.90
N MET A 136 24.09 -2.56 -10.79
CA MET A 136 23.18 -3.57 -10.23
C MET A 136 22.86 -3.29 -8.76
N THR A 137 23.86 -2.97 -7.94
CA THR A 137 23.64 -2.63 -6.53
C THR A 137 22.72 -1.40 -6.40
N ILE A 138 22.98 -0.34 -7.18
CA ILE A 138 22.14 0.86 -7.22
C ILE A 138 20.70 0.50 -7.62
N SER A 139 20.52 -0.33 -8.64
CA SER A 139 19.20 -0.79 -9.10
C SER A 139 18.46 -1.55 -8.00
N VAL A 140 19.12 -2.47 -7.29
CA VAL A 140 18.48 -3.22 -6.19
C VAL A 140 18.10 -2.28 -5.04
N SER A 141 18.97 -1.35 -4.66
CA SER A 141 18.67 -0.35 -3.62
C SER A 141 17.49 0.54 -4.01
N LEU A 142 17.43 1.00 -5.27
CA LEU A 142 16.30 1.77 -5.80
C LEU A 142 15.00 0.97 -5.77
N LEU A 143 15.04 -0.33 -6.11
CA LEU A 143 13.85 -1.18 -6.06
C LEU A 143 13.33 -1.35 -4.63
N ILE A 144 14.22 -1.60 -3.66
CA ILE A 144 13.84 -1.72 -2.25
C ILE A 144 13.24 -0.40 -1.75
N PHE A 145 13.87 0.73 -2.09
CA PHE A 145 13.36 2.06 -1.74
C PHE A 145 11.97 2.31 -2.34
N LEU A 146 11.77 1.97 -3.62
CA LEU A 146 10.48 2.07 -4.30
C LEU A 146 9.40 1.22 -3.60
N ILE A 147 9.72 -0.04 -3.25
CA ILE A 147 8.79 -0.93 -2.54
C ILE A 147 8.35 -0.30 -1.20
N ILE A 148 9.30 0.23 -0.43
CA ILE A 148 9.03 0.90 0.85
C ILE A 148 8.17 2.15 0.65
N SER A 149 8.56 3.01 -0.29
CA SER A 149 7.88 4.28 -0.55
C SER A 149 6.44 4.04 -1.01
N VAL A 150 6.24 3.18 -2.01
CA VAL A 150 4.90 2.85 -2.52
C VAL A 150 4.04 2.24 -1.43
N ALA A 151 4.56 1.31 -0.63
CA ALA A 151 3.80 0.69 0.46
C ALA A 151 3.28 1.73 1.46
N ILE A 152 4.16 2.60 1.96
CA ILE A 152 3.81 3.64 2.94
C ILE A 152 2.79 4.61 2.34
N TRP A 153 3.01 5.08 1.11
CA TRP A 153 2.10 6.01 0.46
C TRP A 153 0.74 5.39 0.19
N CYS A 154 0.67 4.16 -0.32
CA CYS A 154 -0.60 3.46 -0.54
C CYS A 154 -1.42 3.37 0.75
N GLY A 155 -0.82 2.92 1.85
CA GLY A 155 -1.50 2.84 3.15
C GLY A 155 -2.04 4.18 3.63
N HIS A 156 -1.21 5.23 3.56
CA HIS A 156 -1.61 6.58 3.95
C HIS A 156 -2.73 7.15 3.07
N ILE A 157 -2.66 6.96 1.75
CA ILE A 157 -3.65 7.44 0.78
C ILE A 157 -4.99 6.75 0.99
N ILE A 158 -4.98 5.43 1.23
CA ILE A 158 -6.17 4.64 1.51
C ILE A 158 -6.85 5.16 2.78
N ALA A 159 -6.09 5.32 3.87
CA ALA A 159 -6.62 5.80 5.15
C ALA A 159 -7.22 7.20 5.04
N LYS A 160 -6.47 8.14 4.45
CA LYS A 160 -6.86 9.54 4.32
C LYS A 160 -8.13 9.73 3.48
N ASN A 161 -8.34 8.90 2.46
CA ASN A 161 -9.47 9.05 1.53
C ASN A 161 -10.63 8.09 1.84
N GLN A 162 -10.56 7.30 2.91
CA GLN A 162 -11.65 6.42 3.28
C GLN A 162 -12.88 7.26 3.64
N SER A 163 -13.97 7.04 2.89
CA SER A 163 -15.21 7.82 3.04
C SER A 163 -16.36 7.01 3.63
N HIS A 164 -16.31 5.68 3.50
CA HIS A 164 -17.31 4.78 4.02
C HIS A 164 -16.82 4.07 5.28
N PHE A 165 -17.65 4.11 6.32
CA PHE A 165 -17.39 3.45 7.61
C PHE A 165 -18.66 2.78 8.12
N LEU A 166 -18.48 1.74 8.94
CA LEU A 166 -19.57 1.17 9.73
C LEU A 166 -19.81 2.05 10.95
N VAL A 167 -21.01 2.63 11.07
CA VAL A 167 -21.37 3.60 12.12
C VAL A 167 -22.45 3.03 13.03
N SER A 168 -22.29 3.15 14.34
CA SER A 168 -23.28 2.69 15.31
C SER A 168 -24.55 3.56 15.34
N LYS A 169 -25.70 2.95 15.62
CA LYS A 169 -26.99 3.64 15.87
C LYS A 169 -27.17 4.13 17.30
N THR A 170 -26.12 4.69 17.91
CA THR A 170 -26.18 5.18 19.31
C THR A 170 -26.23 6.71 19.35
N PRO A 171 -26.78 7.33 20.42
CA PRO A 171 -26.79 8.79 20.57
C PRO A 171 -25.39 9.42 20.50
N SER A 172 -24.38 8.69 20.98
CA SER A 172 -22.95 8.94 20.76
C SER A 172 -22.42 7.98 19.69
N PRO A 173 -22.38 8.38 18.40
CA PRO A 173 -21.99 7.47 17.33
C PRO A 173 -20.49 7.12 17.42
N VAL A 174 -20.21 5.85 17.20
CA VAL A 174 -18.86 5.31 17.01
C VAL A 174 -18.74 4.74 15.60
N ILE A 175 -17.52 4.71 15.09
CA ILE A 175 -17.20 4.10 13.80
C ILE A 175 -16.24 2.95 13.98
N VAL A 176 -16.33 1.94 13.12
CA VAL A 176 -15.30 0.91 12.99
C VAL A 176 -14.19 1.47 12.11
N VAL A 177 -13.00 1.68 12.68
CA VAL A 177 -11.81 2.17 11.95
C VAL A 177 -10.97 1.04 11.39
N ASP A 178 -10.99 -0.12 12.05
CA ASP A 178 -10.22 -1.29 11.68
C ASP A 178 -10.78 -2.55 12.33
N THR A 179 -10.25 -3.71 11.93
CA THR A 179 -10.48 -5.00 12.56
C THR A 179 -9.15 -5.58 13.02
N TYR A 180 -9.13 -6.18 14.20
CA TYR A 180 -7.96 -6.90 14.70
C TYR A 180 -8.38 -8.26 15.24
N LYS A 181 -8.02 -9.33 14.54
CA LYS A 181 -8.53 -10.68 14.82
C LYS A 181 -10.07 -10.66 14.88
N ASP A 182 -10.64 -11.16 15.97
CA ASP A 182 -12.09 -11.20 16.20
C ASP A 182 -12.62 -9.95 16.94
N THR A 183 -11.90 -8.83 16.87
CA THR A 183 -12.30 -7.56 17.51
C THR A 183 -12.47 -6.44 16.49
N LEU A 184 -13.52 -5.64 16.68
CA LEU A 184 -13.69 -4.37 15.98
C LEU A 184 -12.95 -3.28 16.75
N VAL A 185 -12.10 -2.53 16.05
CA VAL A 185 -11.48 -1.31 16.59
C VAL A 185 -12.44 -0.17 16.30
N ILE A 186 -13.11 0.32 17.34
CA ILE A 186 -14.07 1.42 17.23
C ILE A 186 -13.52 2.72 17.81
N ALA A 187 -13.94 3.85 17.22
CA ALA A 187 -13.58 5.18 17.68
C ALA A 187 -14.80 6.11 17.68
N PRO A 188 -14.92 7.04 18.64
CA PRO A 188 -16.00 8.02 18.65
C PRO A 188 -15.80 9.03 17.51
N VAL A 189 -16.90 9.30 16.79
CA VAL A 189 -16.92 10.26 15.68
C VAL A 189 -17.84 11.43 16.02
N ASN A 190 -17.42 12.63 15.68
CA ASN A 190 -18.31 13.78 15.65
C ASN A 190 -18.84 13.97 14.23
N MET A 191 -20.09 13.58 14.01
CA MET A 191 -20.76 13.62 12.71
C MET A 191 -20.93 15.04 12.15
N LYS A 192 -20.89 16.08 13.00
CA LYS A 192 -21.00 17.48 12.56
C LYS A 192 -19.69 18.01 11.98
N THR A 193 -18.57 17.60 12.55
CA THR A 193 -17.23 18.10 12.18
C THR A 193 -16.44 17.12 11.32
N GLY A 194 -16.88 15.86 11.19
CA GLY A 194 -16.13 14.81 10.49
C GLY A 194 -14.83 14.44 11.21
N THR A 195 -14.77 14.65 12.53
CA THR A 195 -13.55 14.42 13.32
C THR A 195 -13.64 13.14 14.15
N VAL A 196 -12.55 12.36 14.15
CA VAL A 196 -12.37 11.21 15.03
C VAL A 196 -11.49 11.60 16.21
N THR A 197 -11.91 11.22 17.41
CA THR A 197 -11.05 11.33 18.60
C THR A 197 -10.28 10.03 18.78
N PRO A 198 -8.96 10.04 19.02
CA PRO A 198 -8.13 8.84 19.14
C PRO A 198 -8.35 8.10 20.47
N LYS A 199 -9.60 7.72 20.76
CA LYS A 199 -10.03 6.92 21.91
C LYS A 199 -10.60 5.60 21.38
N TYR A 200 -9.72 4.61 21.27
CA TYR A 200 -10.07 3.31 20.69
C TYR A 200 -10.66 2.37 21.73
N GLN A 201 -11.70 1.65 21.35
CA GLN A 201 -12.23 0.52 22.10
C GLN A 201 -12.22 -0.72 21.21
N PHE A 202 -11.93 -1.88 21.81
CA PHE A 202 -11.93 -3.17 21.13
C PHE A 202 -13.20 -3.91 21.55
N VAL A 203 -14.05 -4.24 20.58
CA VAL A 203 -15.34 -4.91 20.82
C VAL A 203 -15.26 -6.30 20.20
N HIS A 204 -15.50 -7.35 20.99
CA HIS A 204 -15.44 -8.73 20.49
C HIS A 204 -16.68 -9.06 19.66
N LEU A 205 -16.46 -9.65 18.49
CA LEU A 205 -17.53 -9.98 17.53
C LEU A 205 -18.53 -11.00 18.08
N GLU A 206 -18.09 -11.95 18.90
CA GLU A 206 -18.93 -13.06 19.37
C GLU A 206 -19.70 -12.77 20.67
N SER A 207 -19.11 -12.01 21.60
CA SER A 207 -19.70 -11.77 22.92
C SER A 207 -20.55 -10.50 22.99
N ASP A 208 -20.16 -9.44 22.27
CA ASP A 208 -20.68 -8.09 22.53
C ASP A 208 -21.71 -7.63 21.48
N LEU A 209 -21.71 -8.25 20.29
CA LEU A 209 -22.70 -7.94 19.24
C LEU A 209 -24.08 -8.55 19.51
N ASN A 210 -24.18 -9.55 20.38
CA ASN A 210 -25.42 -10.29 20.59
C ASN A 210 -26.51 -9.49 21.34
N GLU A 211 -26.25 -8.27 21.84
CA GLU A 211 -27.33 -7.48 22.46
C GLU A 211 -27.48 -5.99 22.10
N LYS A 212 -26.47 -5.19 21.65
CA LYS A 212 -26.68 -3.71 21.64
C LYS A 212 -26.07 -2.85 20.53
N MET A 213 -25.23 -3.36 19.63
CA MET A 213 -24.60 -2.50 18.61
C MET A 213 -24.95 -2.89 17.17
N HIS A 214 -25.93 -2.18 16.61
CA HIS A 214 -26.22 -2.20 15.19
C HIS A 214 -25.34 -1.19 14.46
N PHE A 215 -24.55 -1.67 13.51
CA PHE A 215 -23.77 -0.85 12.61
C PHE A 215 -24.43 -0.73 11.24
N GLU A 216 -24.33 0.44 10.63
CA GLU A 216 -24.72 0.67 9.25
C GLU A 216 -23.55 1.26 8.47
N LEU A 217 -23.36 0.79 7.23
CA LEU A 217 -22.41 1.42 6.32
C LEU A 217 -22.92 2.81 5.95
N LYS A 218 -22.16 3.85 6.31
CA LYS A 218 -22.48 5.24 5.98
C LYS A 218 -21.27 5.96 5.40
N LYS A 219 -21.55 6.88 4.47
CA LYS A 219 -20.56 7.82 3.94
C LYS A 219 -20.37 8.95 4.95
N VAL A 220 -19.30 8.90 5.74
CA VAL A 220 -19.00 9.87 6.81
C VAL A 220 -17.61 10.51 6.70
N GLY A 221 -16.75 9.99 5.83
CA GLY A 221 -15.41 10.54 5.60
C GLY A 221 -15.29 11.35 4.30
N PRO A 222 -14.07 11.84 3.98
CA PRO A 222 -12.81 11.58 4.69
C PRO A 222 -12.79 12.17 6.10
N LEU A 223 -12.23 11.42 7.05
CA LEU A 223 -12.22 11.81 8.46
C LEU A 223 -10.89 12.48 8.82
N THR A 224 -10.97 13.51 9.66
CA THR A 224 -9.79 14.19 10.21
C THR A 224 -9.61 13.81 11.67
N ILE A 225 -8.37 13.64 12.12
CA ILE A 225 -8.09 13.28 13.51
C ILE A 225 -7.83 14.54 14.31
N ARG A 226 -8.54 14.66 15.42
CA ARG A 226 -8.36 15.76 16.35
C ARG A 226 -7.39 15.31 17.44
N GLU A 227 -6.21 15.90 17.44
CA GLU A 227 -5.23 15.77 18.53
C GLU A 227 -5.79 16.33 19.85
#